data_AF-A0A7Y4UE06-F1
#
_entry.id   AF-A0A7Y4UE06-F1
#
_cell.length_a   1.000
_cell.length_b   1.000
_cell.length_c   1.000
_cell.angle_alpha   90.00
_cell.angle_beta   90.00
_cell.angle_gamma   90.00
#
_symmetry.space_group_name_H-M   'P 1'
#
loop_
_entity.id
_entity.type
_entity.pdbx_description
1 polymer ?
#
loop_
_entity_poly.entity_id
_entity_poly.type
_entity_poly.pdbx_seq_one_letter_code
_entity_poly.pdbx_strand_id
1 'polypeptide(L)'
;MPEEIPLPREAALSDAPPTITPLFAAQPQHAFKRASWPTLLFGVLLPIFTVSVEVSTRMCASDFFDPMPTWWHHALVLAVPVGNFWVWWRVRSGVENGSLTHAHWMVNGLVMGVALYYTLLYAPLMPLALFALIIMGMGILPLTPIIALTATIFLTRRLQKLHEAKHTLEMPVSGNQPLAFAMIPLAFVLLLAGEVPEALTRYHLRRAASSETYTRMEGVRWLRSYGNVNTVLRACYGHTGDQMSLLGMLINVAAPIFSDDARQIYFRMTGESFETADTPRLNRGFSDIPLKAKDDDTGELMNWMPQGLSLDASQMDGSLDAQAGVSYLEWTMTFRNKTGAQEEARAYVALPPGGVVSRLTLWVNGEEREAAFAGRAQVQAAYDSIVRQRRDPVLVTSAGPDRIQVQCFPVPPNGTMKIRFGITAPLTRAEEKAGWLRLPRILERNFTVAPDAKHKVWIEAKHALTSTAAELKAEKPKPDLFALRGELPHLVLSKQFPSIQAERNA
;
A
#
# COMPACT_ATOMS: atom_id res chain seq x y z
N MET A 1 -35.11 55.21 98.70
CA MET A 1 -36.18 54.23 98.43
C MET A 1 -37.52 54.95 98.59
N PRO A 2 -38.52 54.77 97.72
CA PRO A 2 -38.59 53.85 96.58
C PRO A 2 -38.47 54.56 95.22
N GLU A 3 -38.27 53.77 94.18
CA GLU A 3 -37.96 54.15 92.80
C GLU A 3 -39.22 53.94 91.95
N GLU A 4 -39.73 55.01 91.34
CA GLU A 4 -40.81 54.95 90.34
C GLU A 4 -40.48 55.97 89.23
N ILE A 5 -40.12 55.45 88.05
CA ILE A 5 -39.92 56.25 86.84
C ILE A 5 -41.22 56.19 86.03
N PRO A 6 -41.85 57.33 85.67
CA PRO A 6 -43.05 57.35 84.86
C PRO A 6 -42.76 57.29 83.36
N LEU A 7 -43.62 56.56 82.65
CA LEU A 7 -43.71 56.38 81.19
C LEU A 7 -43.91 57.70 80.43
N PRO A 8 -43.37 57.85 79.21
CA PRO A 8 -43.91 58.76 78.21
C PRO A 8 -44.77 58.05 77.16
N ARG A 9 -46.01 58.55 77.11
CA ARG A 9 -47.05 58.57 76.08
C ARG A 9 -46.68 58.23 74.62
N GLU A 10 -47.66 57.53 74.03
CA GLU A 10 -48.02 57.35 72.62
C GLU A 10 -47.55 58.46 71.65
N ALA A 11 -46.90 58.04 70.57
CA ALA A 11 -46.98 58.70 69.28
C ALA A 11 -47.77 57.78 68.33
N ALA A 12 -48.77 58.38 67.71
CA ALA A 12 -49.83 57.76 66.93
C ALA A 12 -49.34 56.99 65.68
N LEU A 13 -50.15 55.99 65.33
CA LEU A 13 -50.14 55.18 64.12
C LEU A 13 -49.96 55.99 62.83
N SER A 14 -49.04 55.54 61.97
CA SER A 14 -49.10 55.80 60.53
C SER A 14 -49.58 54.53 59.84
N ASP A 15 -50.82 54.59 59.35
CA ASP A 15 -51.48 53.56 58.55
C ASP A 15 -50.80 53.42 57.18
N ALA A 16 -49.86 52.48 57.08
CA ALA A 16 -49.49 51.90 55.79
C ALA A 16 -49.33 50.38 55.97
N PRO A 17 -50.05 49.53 55.20
CA PRO A 17 -49.80 48.10 55.23
C PRO A 17 -48.33 47.87 54.82
N PRO A 18 -47.60 46.94 55.44
CA PRO A 18 -46.28 46.61 54.95
C PRO A 18 -46.43 46.12 53.53
N THR A 19 -45.85 46.85 52.58
CA THR A 19 -45.63 46.35 51.23
C THR A 19 -44.80 45.09 51.39
N ILE A 20 -45.45 43.93 51.41
CA ILE A 20 -44.79 42.65 51.24
C ILE A 20 -44.33 42.66 49.79
N THR A 21 -43.17 43.26 49.55
CA THR A 21 -42.41 43.01 48.34
C THR A 21 -42.24 41.50 48.29
N PRO A 22 -42.75 40.80 47.27
CA PRO A 22 -42.47 39.39 47.17
C PRO A 22 -40.95 39.28 47.05
N LEU A 23 -40.32 38.62 48.03
CA LEU A 23 -39.02 37.98 47.85
C LEU A 23 -39.16 36.82 46.85
N PHE A 24 -39.76 37.06 45.69
CA PHE A 24 -39.37 36.36 44.48
C PHE A 24 -38.02 36.95 44.10
N ALA A 25 -37.01 36.55 44.87
CA ALA A 25 -35.64 36.55 44.43
C ALA A 25 -35.65 36.03 43.00
N ALA A 26 -35.17 36.87 42.08
CA ALA A 26 -34.94 36.48 40.70
C ALA A 26 -34.28 35.10 40.71
N GLN A 27 -34.99 34.08 40.22
CA GLN A 27 -34.36 32.81 39.93
C GLN A 27 -33.14 33.15 39.07
N PRO A 28 -31.93 32.67 39.39
CA PRO A 28 -30.84 32.78 38.45
C PRO A 28 -31.24 31.88 37.28
N GLN A 29 -31.86 32.49 36.27
CA GLN A 29 -31.90 31.95 34.93
C GLN A 29 -30.44 31.97 34.48
N HIS A 30 -29.64 31.00 34.95
CA HIS A 30 -28.40 30.66 34.29
C HIS A 30 -28.82 30.22 32.90
N ALA A 31 -28.77 31.17 31.96
CA ALA A 31 -28.98 30.93 30.55
C ALA A 31 -27.96 29.87 30.14
N PHE A 32 -28.39 28.61 30.24
CA PHE A 32 -27.54 27.47 29.97
C PHE A 32 -27.17 27.60 28.50
N LYS A 33 -25.92 27.99 28.19
CA LYS A 33 -25.48 28.16 26.81
C LYS A 33 -25.63 26.82 26.09
N ARG A 34 -26.71 26.68 25.33
CA ARG A 34 -27.07 25.49 24.56
C ARG A 34 -25.89 25.06 23.69
N ALA A 35 -25.82 23.76 23.37
CA ALA A 35 -24.79 23.20 22.50
C ALA A 35 -24.64 24.08 21.24
N SER A 36 -23.43 24.58 21.01
CA SER A 36 -23.17 25.61 19.99
C SER A 36 -23.00 24.98 18.61
N TRP A 37 -23.33 25.72 17.55
CA TRP A 37 -23.14 25.27 16.16
C TRP A 37 -21.73 24.75 15.85
N PRO A 38 -20.63 25.37 16.34
CA PRO A 38 -19.28 24.87 16.07
C PRO A 38 -19.01 23.45 16.58
N THR A 39 -19.60 23.01 17.70
CA THR A 39 -19.37 21.64 18.19
C THR A 39 -20.09 20.59 17.34
N LEU A 40 -21.16 20.97 16.64
CA LEU A 40 -21.82 20.11 15.65
C LEU A 40 -20.97 20.01 14.38
N LEU A 41 -20.47 21.15 13.87
CA LEU A 41 -19.64 21.19 12.68
C LEU A 41 -18.36 20.36 12.86
N PHE A 42 -17.61 20.63 13.91
CA PHE A 42 -16.29 20.03 14.14
C PHE A 42 -16.34 18.65 14.81
N GLY A 43 -17.38 18.36 15.60
CA GLY A 43 -17.53 17.08 16.29
C GLY A 43 -18.31 16.03 15.52
N VAL A 44 -19.10 16.41 14.49
CA VAL A 44 -20.00 15.52 13.76
C VAL A 44 -19.82 15.64 12.25
N LEU A 45 -20.06 16.82 11.66
CA LEU A 45 -20.09 16.97 10.20
C LEU A 45 -18.70 16.77 9.56
N LEU A 46 -17.66 17.37 10.12
CA LEU A 46 -16.30 17.23 9.62
C LEU A 46 -15.80 15.76 9.71
N PRO A 47 -15.94 15.04 10.84
CA PRO A 47 -15.60 13.62 10.89
C PRO A 47 -16.38 12.75 9.90
N ILE A 48 -17.68 12.98 9.70
CA ILE A 48 -18.46 12.25 8.69
C ILE A 48 -17.89 12.49 7.29
N PHE A 49 -17.58 13.75 6.96
CA PHE A 49 -16.97 14.09 5.68
C PHE A 49 -15.61 13.40 5.51
N THR A 50 -14.73 13.47 6.51
CA THR A 50 -13.40 12.86 6.45
C THR A 50 -13.45 11.34 6.28
N VAL A 51 -14.35 10.65 7.00
CA VAL A 51 -14.56 9.20 6.82
C VAL A 51 -15.09 8.90 5.42
N SER A 52 -16.04 9.70 4.92
CA SER A 52 -16.62 9.50 3.59
C SER A 52 -15.57 9.68 2.49
N VAL A 53 -14.69 10.68 2.63
CA VAL A 53 -13.56 10.89 1.72
C VAL A 53 -12.63 9.68 1.76
N GLU A 54 -12.18 9.25 2.95
CA GLU A 54 -11.25 8.13 3.06
C GLU A 54 -11.84 6.81 2.53
N VAL A 55 -13.11 6.50 2.80
CA VAL A 55 -13.78 5.31 2.26
C VAL A 55 -13.86 5.36 0.72
N SER A 56 -14.04 6.55 0.15
CA SER A 56 -14.19 6.73 -1.29
C SER A 56 -12.84 6.76 -2.02
N THR A 57 -11.83 7.43 -1.46
CA THR A 57 -10.56 7.70 -2.13
C THR A 57 -9.42 6.82 -1.65
N ARG A 58 -9.49 6.27 -0.43
CA ARG A 58 -8.39 5.53 0.24
C ARG A 58 -7.07 6.31 0.25
N MET A 59 -7.14 7.62 0.46
CA MET A 59 -6.00 8.53 0.28
C MET A 59 -4.94 8.32 1.36
N CYS A 60 -5.36 8.09 2.61
CA CYS A 60 -4.41 7.74 3.66
C CYS A 60 -3.84 6.34 3.42
N ALA A 61 -4.71 5.37 3.12
CA ALA A 61 -4.32 3.98 2.90
C ALA A 61 -3.35 3.77 1.71
N SER A 62 -3.36 4.67 0.73
CA SER A 62 -2.44 4.61 -0.41
C SER A 62 -1.08 5.25 -0.13
N ASP A 63 -1.06 6.43 0.49
CA ASP A 63 0.14 7.28 0.57
C ASP A 63 0.87 7.20 1.92
N PHE A 64 0.18 6.84 3.01
CA PHE A 64 0.72 6.93 4.37
C PHE A 64 0.54 5.66 5.20
N PHE A 65 -0.70 5.28 5.47
CA PHE A 65 -1.11 4.10 6.24
C PHE A 65 -2.62 3.90 6.14
N ASP A 66 -3.11 2.68 6.32
CA ASP A 66 -4.55 2.41 6.33
C ASP A 66 -5.14 2.75 7.70
N PRO A 67 -5.92 3.85 7.86
CA PRO A 67 -6.49 4.21 9.16
C PRO A 67 -7.63 3.27 9.57
N MET A 68 -8.21 2.50 8.64
CA MET A 68 -9.37 1.66 8.89
C MET A 68 -9.20 0.28 8.21
N PRO A 69 -8.21 -0.53 8.62
CA PRO A 69 -7.87 -1.78 7.93
C PRO A 69 -8.96 -2.86 8.05
N THR A 70 -9.85 -2.74 9.04
CA THR A 70 -10.95 -3.69 9.26
C THR A 70 -12.29 -2.96 9.34
N TRP A 71 -13.36 -3.70 9.07
CA TRP A 71 -14.74 -3.20 9.20
C TRP A 71 -15.06 -2.69 10.62
N TRP A 72 -14.40 -3.23 11.63
CA TRP A 72 -14.50 -2.80 13.02
C TRP A 72 -13.92 -1.39 13.22
N HIS A 73 -12.76 -1.07 12.62
CA HIS A 73 -12.19 0.28 12.69
C HIS A 73 -13.14 1.31 12.08
N HIS A 74 -13.76 0.98 10.93
CA HIS A 74 -14.79 1.83 10.33
C HIS A 74 -15.95 2.09 11.30
N ALA A 75 -16.44 1.04 11.98
CA ALA A 75 -17.51 1.18 12.95
C ALA A 75 -17.13 2.09 14.13
N LEU A 76 -15.90 1.96 14.66
CA LEU A 76 -15.43 2.83 15.74
C LEU A 76 -15.22 4.28 15.33
N VAL A 77 -14.62 4.51 14.17
CA VAL A 77 -14.40 5.87 13.68
C VAL A 77 -15.75 6.55 13.45
N LEU A 78 -16.74 5.84 12.91
CA LEU A 78 -18.12 6.34 12.77
C LEU A 78 -18.84 6.51 14.12
N ALA A 79 -18.45 5.77 15.16
CA ALA A 79 -19.00 5.97 16.50
C ALA A 79 -18.66 7.37 17.05
N VAL A 80 -17.56 8.00 16.60
CA VAL A 80 -17.17 9.35 17.02
C VAL A 80 -18.22 10.40 16.66
N PRO A 81 -18.57 10.64 15.38
CA PRO A 81 -19.60 11.63 15.02
C PRO A 81 -20.98 11.24 15.56
N VAL A 82 -21.33 9.95 15.61
CA VAL A 82 -22.63 9.48 16.12
C VAL A 82 -22.75 9.76 17.63
N GLY A 83 -21.73 9.42 18.42
CA GLY A 83 -21.72 9.67 19.86
C GLY A 83 -21.62 11.16 20.19
N ASN A 84 -20.83 11.92 19.44
CA ASN A 84 -20.79 13.38 19.57
C ASN A 84 -22.14 14.03 19.25
N PHE A 85 -22.84 13.55 18.21
CA PHE A 85 -24.19 14.02 17.89
C PHE A 85 -25.18 13.68 19.01
N TRP A 86 -25.12 12.48 19.57
CA TRP A 86 -26.01 12.06 20.65
C TRP A 86 -25.83 12.91 21.91
N VAL A 87 -24.58 13.14 22.32
CA VAL A 87 -24.25 14.03 23.45
C VAL A 87 -24.62 15.47 23.13
N TRP A 88 -24.35 15.96 21.92
CA TRP A 88 -24.73 17.30 21.48
C TRP A 88 -26.24 17.52 21.55
N TRP A 89 -27.03 16.56 21.07
CA TRP A 89 -28.49 16.57 21.12
C TRP A 89 -28.99 16.60 22.57
N ARG A 90 -28.41 15.75 23.43
CA ARG A 90 -28.74 15.73 24.86
C ARG A 90 -28.40 17.05 25.53
N VAL A 91 -27.27 17.66 25.20
CA VAL A 91 -26.83 18.94 25.77
C VAL A 91 -27.72 20.09 25.29
N ARG A 92 -28.17 20.05 24.02
CA ARG A 92 -29.06 21.04 23.43
C ARG A 92 -30.48 20.98 23.99
N SER A 93 -30.95 19.77 24.30
CA SER A 93 -32.28 19.51 24.86
C SER A 93 -32.47 20.04 26.29
N GLY A 94 -31.40 20.46 26.97
CA GLY A 94 -31.49 21.09 28.30
C GLY A 94 -31.72 20.11 29.45
N VAL A 95 -31.96 20.66 30.66
CA VAL A 95 -32.08 19.88 31.91
C VAL A 95 -33.43 19.16 32.01
N GLU A 96 -34.47 19.70 31.37
CA GLU A 96 -35.86 19.21 31.44
C GLU A 96 -36.06 17.83 30.78
N ASN A 97 -35.24 17.48 29.77
CA ASN A 97 -35.38 16.22 29.03
C ASN A 97 -34.61 15.05 29.68
N GLY A 98 -35.27 14.25 30.51
CA GLY A 98 -34.83 12.92 30.96
C GLY A 98 -33.59 12.88 31.87
N SER A 99 -33.29 11.72 32.49
CA SER A 99 -32.08 11.53 33.29
C SER A 99 -30.85 11.28 32.41
N LEU A 100 -29.68 11.75 32.87
CA LEU A 100 -28.41 11.37 32.28
C LEU A 100 -28.09 9.94 32.68
N THR A 101 -28.23 9.02 31.73
CA THR A 101 -27.93 7.59 31.96
C THR A 101 -26.43 7.32 31.90
N HIS A 102 -26.00 6.20 32.51
CA HIS A 102 -24.63 5.68 32.40
C HIS A 102 -24.13 5.58 30.96
N ALA A 103 -25.03 5.29 30.02
CA ALA A 103 -24.71 5.17 28.59
C ALA A 103 -24.13 6.46 27.99
N HIS A 104 -24.57 7.64 28.41
CA HIS A 104 -24.02 8.91 27.91
C HIS A 104 -22.54 9.07 28.29
N TRP A 105 -22.20 8.70 29.54
CA TRP A 105 -20.82 8.73 30.03
C TRP A 105 -19.96 7.68 29.35
N MET A 106 -20.49 6.46 29.19
CA MET A 106 -19.77 5.38 28.50
C MET A 106 -19.47 5.73 27.04
N VAL A 107 -20.46 6.20 26.29
CA VAL A 107 -20.29 6.57 24.88
C VAL A 107 -19.36 7.76 24.75
N ASN A 108 -19.48 8.79 25.60
CA ASN A 108 -18.58 9.94 25.55
C ASN A 108 -17.11 9.53 25.83
N GLY A 109 -16.89 8.65 26.82
CA GLY A 109 -15.57 8.10 27.11
C GLY A 109 -14.99 7.24 25.99
N LEU A 110 -15.81 6.37 25.38
CA LEU A 110 -15.41 5.55 24.24
C LEU A 110 -15.02 6.43 23.04
N VAL A 111 -15.87 7.39 22.68
CA VAL A 111 -15.63 8.33 21.58
C VAL A 111 -14.40 9.19 21.82
N MET A 112 -14.17 9.62 23.06
CA MET A 112 -12.94 10.31 23.46
C MET A 112 -11.72 9.45 23.22
N GLY A 113 -11.76 8.18 23.63
CA GLY A 113 -10.67 7.23 23.44
C GLY A 113 -10.36 6.97 21.96
N VAL A 114 -11.38 6.79 21.12
CA VAL A 114 -11.20 6.63 19.67
C VAL A 114 -10.58 7.89 19.06
N ALA A 115 -11.12 9.07 19.36
CA ALA A 115 -10.59 10.34 18.84
C ALA A 115 -9.14 10.58 19.30
N LEU A 116 -8.81 10.22 20.54
CA LEU A 116 -7.45 10.31 21.07
C LEU A 116 -6.49 9.34 20.37
N TYR A 117 -6.89 8.09 20.15
CA TYR A 117 -6.09 7.11 19.40
C TYR A 117 -5.72 7.64 18.02
N TYR A 118 -6.70 8.11 17.24
CA TYR A 118 -6.43 8.65 15.90
C TYR A 118 -5.66 9.97 15.95
N THR A 119 -5.84 10.78 17.00
CA THR A 119 -5.00 11.98 17.21
C THR A 119 -3.53 11.60 17.37
N LEU A 120 -3.23 10.53 18.12
CA LEU A 120 -1.86 10.04 18.28
C LEU A 120 -1.33 9.40 16.99
N LEU A 121 -2.16 8.63 16.29
CA LEU A 121 -1.80 7.99 15.02
C LEU A 121 -1.41 9.01 13.94
N TYR A 122 -2.17 10.11 13.82
CA TYR A 122 -1.90 11.18 12.86
C TYR A 122 -0.88 12.22 13.36
N ALA A 123 -0.41 12.15 14.61
CA ALA A 123 0.51 13.13 15.18
C ALA A 123 1.80 13.36 14.34
N PRO A 124 2.46 12.31 13.80
CA PRO A 124 3.63 12.50 12.94
C PRO A 124 3.32 13.26 11.63
N LEU A 125 2.09 13.15 11.12
CA LEU A 125 1.65 13.84 9.91
C LEU A 125 1.16 15.27 10.17
N MET A 126 0.89 15.65 11.44
CA MET A 126 0.32 16.97 11.75
C MET A 126 1.17 18.17 11.29
N PRO A 127 2.52 18.18 11.42
CA PRO A 127 3.32 19.30 10.91
C PRO A 127 3.17 19.49 9.40
N LEU A 128 3.15 18.38 8.65
CA LEU A 128 2.93 18.39 7.20
C LEU A 128 1.50 18.81 6.85
N ALA A 129 0.52 18.34 7.62
CA ALA A 129 -0.88 18.73 7.47
C ALA A 129 -1.11 20.23 7.65
N LEU A 130 -0.48 20.84 8.66
CA LEU A 130 -0.57 22.29 8.89
C LEU A 130 0.03 23.08 7.71
N PHE A 131 1.15 22.61 7.17
CA PHE A 131 1.75 23.21 5.97
C PHE A 131 0.84 23.06 4.74
N ALA A 132 0.30 21.87 4.51
CA ALA A 132 -0.62 21.58 3.41
C ALA A 132 -1.96 22.34 3.53
N LEU A 133 -2.42 22.62 4.75
CA LEU A 133 -3.60 23.43 5.02
C LEU A 133 -3.40 24.87 4.50
N ILE A 134 -2.21 25.46 4.71
CA ILE A 134 -1.90 26.83 4.29
C ILE A 134 -1.82 26.95 2.77
N ILE A 135 -1.26 25.94 2.09
CA ILE A 135 -0.99 26.02 0.63
C ILE A 135 -2.19 25.57 -0.20
N MET A 136 -2.84 24.46 0.17
CA MET A 136 -3.83 23.78 -0.66
C MET A 136 -5.20 23.60 0.01
N GLY A 137 -5.37 23.98 1.28
CA GLY A 137 -6.60 23.77 2.04
C GLY A 137 -6.93 22.30 2.39
N MET A 138 -6.20 21.33 1.83
CA MET A 138 -6.42 19.89 2.02
C MET A 138 -5.93 19.34 3.37
N GLY A 139 -5.11 20.10 4.10
CA GLY A 139 -4.55 19.68 5.39
C GLY A 139 -5.58 19.48 6.52
N ILE A 140 -6.85 19.83 6.31
CA ILE A 140 -7.91 19.67 7.31
C ILE A 140 -8.28 18.21 7.59
N LEU A 141 -8.10 17.32 6.60
CA LEU A 141 -8.44 15.90 6.72
C LEU A 141 -7.61 15.20 7.82
N PRO A 142 -6.26 15.20 7.78
CA PRO A 142 -5.44 14.64 8.86
C PRO A 142 -5.54 15.39 10.20
N LEU A 143 -6.03 16.64 10.22
CA LEU A 143 -6.31 17.38 11.46
C LEU A 143 -7.69 17.07 12.05
N THR A 144 -8.54 16.31 11.34
CA THR A 144 -9.89 15.99 11.80
C THR A 144 -9.92 15.29 13.17
N PRO A 145 -9.06 14.30 13.47
CA PRO A 145 -9.08 13.62 14.76
C PRO A 145 -8.86 14.56 15.95
N ILE A 146 -7.89 15.48 15.87
CA ILE A 146 -7.62 16.44 16.95
C ILE A 146 -8.76 17.45 17.09
N ILE A 147 -9.33 17.91 15.96
CA ILE A 147 -10.49 18.82 15.96
C ILE A 147 -11.71 18.12 16.60
N ALA A 148 -11.97 16.86 16.24
CA ALA A 148 -13.04 16.07 16.82
C ALA A 148 -12.81 15.83 18.31
N LEU A 149 -11.58 15.50 18.74
CA LEU A 149 -11.21 15.32 20.14
C LEU A 149 -11.50 16.58 20.96
N THR A 150 -11.11 17.77 20.47
CA THR A 150 -11.41 19.02 21.18
C THR A 150 -12.92 19.25 21.30
N ALA A 151 -13.70 19.00 20.24
CA ALA A 151 -15.15 19.09 20.27
C ALA A 151 -15.76 18.11 21.29
N THR A 152 -15.26 16.87 21.36
CA THR A 152 -15.65 15.87 22.36
C THR A 152 -15.37 16.38 23.78
N ILE A 153 -14.18 16.91 24.07
CA ILE A 153 -13.83 17.48 25.39
C ILE A 153 -14.77 18.63 25.78
N PHE A 154 -15.09 19.52 24.83
CA PHE A 154 -16.06 20.59 25.09
C PHE A 154 -17.46 20.06 25.37
N LEU A 155 -17.91 19.03 24.65
CA LEU A 155 -19.20 18.37 24.89
C LEU A 155 -19.21 17.66 26.26
N THR A 156 -18.14 16.98 26.66
CA THR A 156 -17.99 16.34 27.97
C THR A 156 -18.10 17.36 29.10
N ARG A 157 -17.40 18.51 28.99
CA ARG A 157 -17.48 19.59 29.98
C ARG A 157 -18.89 20.18 30.09
N ARG A 158 -19.62 20.28 28.97
CA ARG A 158 -21.03 20.73 28.99
C ARG A 158 -21.97 19.69 29.58
N LEU A 159 -21.71 18.41 29.33
CA LEU A 159 -22.45 17.30 29.92
C LEU A 159 -22.26 17.26 31.44
N GLN A 160 -21.03 17.48 31.93
CA GLN A 160 -20.71 17.63 33.36
C GLN A 160 -21.53 18.78 33.99
N LYS A 161 -21.53 19.96 33.37
CA LYS A 161 -22.33 21.09 33.87
C LYS A 161 -23.83 20.81 33.90
N LEU A 162 -24.36 20.05 32.93
CA LEU A 162 -25.77 19.63 32.94
C LEU A 162 -26.06 18.65 34.07
N HIS A 163 -25.14 17.73 34.33
CA HIS A 163 -25.25 16.78 35.42
C HIS A 163 -25.22 17.48 36.78
N GLU A 164 -24.30 18.42 36.97
CA GLU A 164 -24.20 19.25 38.16
C GLU A 164 -25.46 20.10 38.36
N ALA A 165 -25.95 20.77 37.32
CA ALA A 165 -27.17 21.59 37.39
C ALA A 165 -28.41 20.75 37.73
N LYS A 166 -28.45 19.48 37.33
CA LYS A 166 -29.52 18.56 37.71
C LYS A 166 -29.35 18.03 39.13
N HIS A 167 -28.13 17.74 39.57
CA HIS A 167 -27.84 17.33 40.95
C HIS A 167 -27.99 18.46 41.97
N THR A 168 -27.89 19.73 41.58
CA THR A 168 -28.33 20.82 42.46
C THR A 168 -29.84 20.81 42.70
N LEU A 169 -30.62 20.11 41.88
CA LEU A 169 -32.07 19.93 42.01
C LEU A 169 -32.47 18.57 42.63
N GLU A 170 -31.59 17.56 42.61
CA GLU A 170 -31.84 16.18 43.06
C GLU A 170 -30.68 15.67 43.96
N MET A 171 -30.98 15.04 45.11
CA MET A 171 -30.02 14.53 46.12
C MET A 171 -28.72 13.89 45.56
N PRO A 172 -27.57 13.98 46.27
CA PRO A 172 -26.26 13.62 45.74
C PRO A 172 -26.10 12.11 45.57
N VAL A 173 -25.98 11.65 44.32
CA VAL A 173 -25.55 10.29 43.97
C VAL A 173 -24.13 10.38 43.41
N SER A 174 -23.26 9.41 43.70
CA SER A 174 -21.87 9.39 43.23
C SER A 174 -21.81 9.51 41.71
N GLY A 175 -20.99 10.47 41.23
CA GLY A 175 -20.95 10.84 39.81
C GLY A 175 -20.41 9.70 38.94
N ASN A 176 -21.08 9.46 37.80
CA ASN A 176 -20.72 8.44 36.80
C ASN A 176 -19.51 8.80 35.92
N GLN A 177 -18.71 9.80 36.33
CA GLN A 177 -17.48 10.22 35.65
C GLN A 177 -16.38 9.12 35.55
N PRO A 178 -16.14 8.26 36.56
CA PRO A 178 -15.09 7.23 36.43
C PRO A 178 -15.42 6.22 35.32
N LEU A 179 -16.70 6.03 35.00
CA LEU A 179 -17.14 5.16 33.91
C LEU A 179 -16.69 5.70 32.55
N ALA A 180 -16.74 7.02 32.34
CA ALA A 180 -16.25 7.62 31.10
C ALA A 180 -14.73 7.43 30.93
N PHE A 181 -13.96 7.62 32.01
CA PHE A 181 -12.50 7.40 31.98
C PHE A 181 -12.14 5.94 31.75
N ALA A 182 -12.92 4.99 32.27
CA ALA A 182 -12.72 3.56 32.04
C ALA A 182 -12.92 3.14 30.57
N MET A 183 -13.72 3.88 29.79
CA MET A 183 -13.97 3.57 28.38
C MET A 183 -12.84 4.01 27.45
N ILE A 184 -12.00 4.96 27.85
CA ILE A 184 -10.85 5.42 27.07
C ILE A 184 -9.84 4.28 26.82
N PRO A 185 -9.31 3.57 27.84
CA PRO A 185 -8.40 2.45 27.60
C PRO A 185 -9.10 1.30 26.88
N LEU A 186 -10.41 1.09 27.11
CA LEU A 186 -11.18 0.10 26.35
C LEU A 186 -11.18 0.41 24.85
N ALA A 187 -11.34 1.68 24.45
CA ALA A 187 -11.26 2.08 23.05
C ALA A 187 -9.90 1.72 22.44
N PHE A 188 -8.80 1.97 23.16
CA PHE A 188 -7.45 1.60 22.74
C PHE A 188 -7.31 0.09 22.60
N VAL A 189 -7.75 -0.69 23.58
CA VAL A 189 -7.68 -2.16 23.53
C VAL A 189 -8.43 -2.69 22.31
N LEU A 190 -9.64 -2.20 22.06
CA LEU A 190 -10.44 -2.68 20.94
C LEU A 190 -9.82 -2.30 19.58
N LEU A 191 -9.25 -1.09 19.44
CA LEU A 191 -8.53 -0.67 18.22
C LEU A 191 -7.27 -1.53 18.01
N LEU A 192 -6.41 -1.62 19.02
CA LEU A 192 -5.17 -2.39 18.96
C LEU A 192 -5.43 -3.88 18.70
N ALA A 193 -6.49 -4.46 19.26
CA ALA A 193 -6.87 -5.85 19.00
C ALA A 193 -7.13 -6.12 17.52
N GLY A 194 -7.67 -5.14 16.79
CA GLY A 194 -7.87 -5.22 15.34
C GLY A 194 -6.57 -5.19 14.54
N GLU A 195 -5.50 -4.59 15.07
CA GLU A 195 -4.19 -4.51 14.41
C GLU A 195 -3.32 -5.76 14.64
N VAL A 196 -3.63 -6.59 15.64
CA VAL A 196 -2.81 -7.73 16.05
C VAL A 196 -2.49 -8.71 14.91
N PRO A 197 -3.44 -9.17 14.07
CA PRO A 197 -3.14 -10.14 13.02
C PRO A 197 -2.12 -9.60 11.99
N GLU A 198 -2.24 -8.32 11.63
CA GLU A 198 -1.34 -7.68 10.67
C GLU A 198 0.03 -7.38 11.29
N ALA A 199 0.06 -6.95 12.55
CA ALA A 199 1.29 -6.76 13.31
C ALA A 199 2.08 -8.08 13.47
N LEU A 200 1.39 -9.18 13.82
CA LEU A 200 2.00 -10.51 13.93
C LEU A 200 2.49 -11.03 12.58
N THR A 201 1.72 -10.85 11.51
CA THR A 201 2.15 -11.23 10.15
C THR A 201 3.44 -10.51 9.79
N ARG A 202 3.54 -9.20 10.04
CA ARG A 202 4.77 -8.43 9.78
C ARG A 202 5.95 -8.86 10.65
N TYR A 203 5.70 -9.10 11.93
CA TYR A 203 6.71 -9.60 12.85
C TYR A 203 7.29 -10.94 12.38
N HIS A 204 6.44 -11.91 12.03
CA HIS A 204 6.89 -13.22 11.54
C HIS A 204 7.46 -13.18 10.12
N LEU A 205 7.03 -12.23 9.28
CA LEU A 205 7.66 -11.96 7.97
C LEU A 205 9.13 -11.55 8.12
N ARG A 206 9.47 -10.75 9.14
CA ARG A 206 10.88 -10.43 9.43
C ARG A 206 11.66 -11.59 9.98
N ARG A 207 11.06 -12.39 10.87
CA ARG A 207 11.71 -13.62 11.36
C ARG A 207 12.01 -14.55 10.20
N ALA A 208 11.10 -14.65 9.23
CA ALA A 208 11.29 -15.41 8.00
C ALA A 208 12.34 -14.82 7.03
N ALA A 209 12.69 -13.54 7.16
CA ALA A 209 13.77 -12.89 6.41
C ALA A 209 15.14 -12.96 7.12
N SER A 210 15.20 -13.47 8.36
CA SER A 210 16.46 -13.56 9.11
C SER A 210 17.48 -14.48 8.43
N SER A 211 18.76 -14.15 8.58
CA SER A 211 19.88 -14.99 8.14
C SER A 211 20.00 -16.28 8.95
N GLU A 212 19.48 -16.30 10.19
CA GLU A 212 19.51 -17.45 11.07
C GLU A 212 18.48 -18.52 10.67
N THR A 213 18.96 -19.74 10.38
CA THR A 213 18.13 -20.83 9.86
C THR A 213 16.95 -21.20 10.77
N TYR A 214 17.15 -21.26 12.09
CA TYR A 214 16.09 -21.60 13.04
C TYR A 214 14.98 -20.54 13.04
N THR A 215 15.35 -19.28 13.25
CA THR A 215 14.44 -18.13 13.26
C THR A 215 13.67 -18.01 11.94
N ARG A 216 14.35 -18.25 10.81
CA ARG A 216 13.75 -18.27 9.48
C ARG A 216 12.69 -19.35 9.31
N MET A 217 13.02 -20.58 9.70
CA MET A 217 12.07 -21.70 9.60
C MET A 217 10.85 -21.52 10.49
N GLU A 218 11.05 -20.99 11.70
CA GLU A 218 9.95 -20.69 12.63
C GLU A 218 9.03 -19.59 12.08
N GLY A 219 9.61 -18.51 11.54
CA GLY A 219 8.87 -17.44 10.87
C GLY A 219 8.01 -17.97 9.72
N VAL A 220 8.61 -18.75 8.80
CA VAL A 220 7.88 -19.35 7.66
C VAL A 220 6.78 -20.30 8.15
N ARG A 221 7.04 -21.11 9.18
CA ARG A 221 6.03 -22.04 9.73
C ARG A 221 4.82 -21.29 10.27
N TRP A 222 5.05 -20.21 11.02
CA TRP A 222 3.97 -19.40 11.58
C TRP A 222 3.15 -18.71 10.48
N LEU A 223 3.83 -18.15 9.46
CA LEU A 223 3.17 -17.51 8.33
C LEU A 223 2.28 -18.47 7.55
N ARG A 224 2.69 -19.74 7.38
CA ARG A 224 1.86 -20.76 6.75
C ARG A 224 0.58 -21.07 7.51
N SER A 225 0.60 -20.98 8.84
CA SER A 225 -0.56 -21.31 9.67
C SER A 225 -1.49 -20.12 9.95
N TYR A 226 -0.93 -18.92 10.13
CA TYR A 226 -1.67 -17.76 10.62
C TYR A 226 -1.39 -16.46 9.85
N GLY A 227 -0.45 -16.47 8.90
CA GLY A 227 -0.04 -15.27 8.17
C GLY A 227 -1.10 -14.78 7.19
N ASN A 228 -1.26 -13.46 7.09
CA ASN A 228 -2.12 -12.83 6.09
C ASN A 228 -1.41 -12.77 4.72
N VAL A 229 -1.88 -13.56 3.76
CA VAL A 229 -1.34 -13.64 2.40
C VAL A 229 -1.30 -12.28 1.70
N ASN A 230 -2.32 -11.45 1.87
CA ASN A 230 -2.39 -10.14 1.20
C ASN A 230 -1.34 -9.17 1.74
N THR A 231 -1.00 -9.26 3.02
CA THR A 231 0.05 -8.43 3.63
C THR A 231 1.44 -8.85 3.13
N VAL A 232 1.70 -10.16 3.01
CA VAL A 232 2.95 -10.68 2.43
C VAL A 232 3.05 -10.34 0.94
N LEU A 233 1.95 -10.45 0.20
CA LEU A 233 1.89 -10.10 -1.22
C LEU A 233 2.15 -8.60 -1.45
N ARG A 234 1.56 -7.71 -0.65
CA ARG A 234 1.86 -6.27 -0.70
C ARG A 234 3.35 -5.98 -0.49
N ALA A 235 4.00 -6.70 0.43
CA ALA A 235 5.45 -6.58 0.64
C ALA A 235 6.28 -7.03 -0.57
N CYS A 236 5.81 -7.98 -1.39
CA CYS A 236 6.49 -8.41 -2.62
C CYS A 236 6.58 -7.31 -3.69
N TYR A 237 5.62 -6.35 -3.67
CA TYR A 237 5.57 -5.21 -4.58
C TYR A 237 6.28 -3.96 -4.05
N GLY A 238 7.08 -4.08 -2.98
CA GLY A 238 7.79 -2.94 -2.38
C GLY A 238 6.87 -1.95 -1.66
N HIS A 239 5.55 -2.21 -1.62
CA HIS A 239 4.59 -1.39 -0.90
C HIS A 239 4.68 -1.72 0.58
N THR A 240 5.54 -0.98 1.27
CA THR A 240 5.59 -0.90 2.74
C THR A 240 4.76 0.28 3.24
N GLY A 241 3.73 0.72 2.51
CA GLY A 241 2.86 1.88 2.83
C GLY A 241 1.99 1.72 4.08
N ASP A 242 2.38 0.87 5.03
CA ASP A 242 1.67 0.68 6.30
C ASP A 242 2.63 0.87 7.49
N GLN A 243 3.58 1.82 7.36
CA GLN A 243 4.61 2.07 8.39
C GLN A 243 4.07 2.78 9.64
N MET A 244 2.84 3.33 9.60
CA MET A 244 2.26 4.11 10.69
C MET A 244 1.07 3.37 11.34
N SER A 245 1.31 2.17 11.88
CA SER A 245 0.41 1.57 12.87
C SER A 245 0.94 1.83 14.27
N LEU A 246 0.07 2.16 15.24
CA LEU A 246 0.46 2.39 16.64
C LEU A 246 1.09 1.12 17.26
N LEU A 247 0.53 -0.05 16.97
CA LEU A 247 1.11 -1.32 17.39
C LEU A 247 2.45 -1.61 16.69
N GLY A 248 2.56 -1.25 15.40
CA GLY A 248 3.83 -1.34 14.64
C GLY A 248 4.94 -0.44 15.19
N MET A 249 4.59 0.79 15.61
CA MET A 249 5.51 1.73 16.26
C MET A 249 5.99 1.21 17.62
N LEU A 250 5.09 0.66 18.44
CA LEU A 250 5.42 0.10 19.76
C LEU A 250 6.32 -1.15 19.69
N ILE A 251 6.11 -2.01 18.70
CA ILE A 251 6.87 -3.25 18.51
C ILE A 251 8.25 -2.97 17.85
N ASN A 252 8.60 -1.69 17.64
CA ASN A 252 9.84 -1.21 17.04
C ASN A 252 10.16 -1.91 15.71
N VAL A 253 9.24 -1.74 14.76
CA VAL A 253 9.30 -2.41 13.47
C VAL A 253 9.96 -1.48 12.43
N ALA A 254 11.22 -1.08 12.62
CA ALA A 254 11.90 -0.05 11.78
C ALA A 254 12.77 -0.55 10.59
N ALA A 255 12.93 -1.85 10.36
CA ALA A 255 13.71 -2.35 9.22
C ALA A 255 12.80 -2.68 8.01
N PRO A 256 12.90 -1.98 6.87
CA PRO A 256 12.16 -2.36 5.68
C PRO A 256 12.50 -3.81 5.28
N ILE A 257 11.49 -4.58 4.89
CA ILE A 257 11.72 -5.92 4.32
C ILE A 257 11.97 -5.71 2.83
N PHE A 258 13.09 -6.23 2.33
CA PHE A 258 13.39 -6.19 0.91
C PHE A 258 12.36 -7.03 0.13
N SER A 259 11.93 -6.52 -1.02
CA SER A 259 10.93 -7.15 -1.89
C SER A 259 11.29 -8.60 -2.24
N ASP A 260 12.58 -8.90 -2.41
CA ASP A 260 13.09 -10.24 -2.73
C ASP A 260 12.91 -11.25 -1.62
N ASP A 261 13.22 -10.86 -0.38
CA ASP A 261 12.98 -11.71 0.77
C ASP A 261 11.48 -11.98 0.91
N ALA A 262 10.66 -10.94 0.72
CA ALA A 262 9.20 -11.09 0.72
C ALA A 262 8.72 -12.06 -0.38
N ARG A 263 9.26 -11.98 -1.60
CA ARG A 263 8.92 -12.89 -2.73
C ARG A 263 9.32 -14.33 -2.43
N GLN A 264 10.51 -14.56 -1.87
CA GLN A 264 10.94 -15.90 -1.46
C GLN A 264 10.07 -16.46 -0.33
N ILE A 265 9.73 -15.63 0.66
CA ILE A 265 8.90 -16.02 1.78
C ILE A 265 7.46 -16.30 1.30
N TYR A 266 6.93 -15.50 0.37
CA TYR A 266 5.64 -15.72 -0.26
C TYR A 266 5.59 -17.09 -0.93
N PHE A 267 6.57 -17.40 -1.78
CA PHE A 267 6.67 -18.72 -2.42
C PHE A 267 6.79 -19.85 -1.39
N ARG A 268 7.59 -19.66 -0.34
CA ARG A 268 7.69 -20.65 0.75
C ARG A 268 6.37 -20.80 1.50
N MET A 269 5.56 -19.75 1.61
CA MET A 269 4.30 -19.75 2.35
C MET A 269 3.17 -20.41 1.55
N THR A 270 2.99 -20.02 0.28
CA THR A 270 1.86 -20.42 -0.56
C THR A 270 2.18 -21.56 -1.52
N GLY A 271 3.46 -21.75 -1.88
CA GLY A 271 3.89 -22.63 -2.96
C GLY A 271 3.69 -22.04 -4.36
N GLU A 272 3.17 -20.81 -4.47
CA GLU A 272 2.91 -20.11 -5.73
C GLU A 272 3.89 -18.96 -5.95
N SER A 273 4.20 -18.68 -7.22
CA SER A 273 4.98 -17.48 -7.55
C SER A 273 4.14 -16.24 -7.31
N PHE A 274 4.72 -15.17 -6.78
CA PHE A 274 4.00 -13.90 -6.60
C PHE A 274 3.51 -13.33 -7.94
N GLU A 275 4.14 -13.69 -9.06
CA GLU A 275 3.74 -13.26 -10.41
C GLU A 275 2.41 -13.84 -10.87
N THR A 276 1.97 -14.96 -10.27
CA THR A 276 0.69 -15.60 -10.60
C THR A 276 -0.45 -15.17 -9.68
N ALA A 277 -0.14 -14.45 -8.60
CA ALA A 277 -1.14 -13.91 -7.71
C ALA A 277 -1.81 -12.68 -8.35
N ASP A 278 -3.12 -12.54 -8.14
CA ASP A 278 -3.83 -11.33 -8.53
C ASP A 278 -3.15 -10.12 -7.87
N THR A 279 -2.75 -9.14 -8.69
CA THR A 279 -2.18 -7.90 -8.17
C THR A 279 -3.19 -7.28 -7.21
N PRO A 280 -2.83 -7.00 -5.94
CA PRO A 280 -3.72 -6.30 -5.03
C PRO A 280 -4.21 -5.02 -5.70
N ARG A 281 -5.47 -4.62 -5.46
CA ARG A 281 -5.98 -3.30 -5.88
C ARG A 281 -5.20 -2.23 -5.11
N LEU A 282 -4.04 -1.85 -5.64
CA LEU A 282 -3.22 -0.75 -5.17
C LEU A 282 -3.88 0.53 -5.70
N ASN A 283 -4.73 1.16 -4.88
CA ASN A 283 -5.29 2.45 -5.22
C ASN A 283 -4.14 3.47 -5.27
N ARG A 284 -4.01 4.12 -6.43
CA ARG A 284 -3.05 5.19 -6.70
C ARG A 284 -3.33 6.37 -5.77
N GLY A 285 -2.38 6.72 -4.92
CA GLY A 285 -2.51 7.87 -4.03
C GLY A 285 -2.15 9.18 -4.73
N PHE A 286 -2.38 10.31 -4.06
CA PHE A 286 -2.03 11.64 -4.58
C PHE A 286 -0.51 11.84 -4.67
N SER A 287 0.28 11.03 -3.95
CA SER A 287 1.74 11.15 -3.86
C SER A 287 2.51 10.29 -4.87
N ASP A 288 1.85 9.60 -5.79
CA ASP A 288 2.45 8.83 -6.89
C ASP A 288 3.10 9.74 -7.97
N ILE A 289 3.73 10.84 -7.55
CA ILE A 289 4.83 11.43 -8.30
C ILE A 289 6.04 10.55 -7.96
N PRO A 290 6.56 9.75 -8.90
CA PRO A 290 7.75 8.95 -8.62
C PRO A 290 8.89 9.91 -8.28
N LEU A 291 9.21 10.03 -6.99
CA LEU A 291 10.54 10.40 -6.56
C LEU A 291 11.42 9.27 -7.09
N LYS A 292 11.96 9.48 -8.29
CA LYS A 292 13.06 8.68 -8.84
C LYS A 292 14.05 8.52 -7.70
N ALA A 293 14.13 7.31 -7.14
CA ALA A 293 15.26 6.94 -6.32
C ALA A 293 16.49 7.26 -7.17
N LYS A 294 17.27 8.20 -6.65
CA LYS A 294 18.48 8.70 -7.30
C LYS A 294 19.31 7.49 -7.72
N ASP A 295 19.80 7.54 -8.96
CA ASP A 295 20.63 6.54 -9.61
C ASP A 295 21.70 5.99 -8.65
N ASP A 296 21.49 4.78 -8.14
CA ASP A 296 22.58 3.97 -7.62
C ASP A 296 22.86 2.90 -8.69
N ASP A 297 23.97 3.09 -9.40
CA ASP A 297 24.57 2.26 -10.45
C ASP A 297 25.00 0.85 -9.96
N THR A 298 24.47 0.38 -8.83
CA THR A 298 24.94 -0.82 -8.13
C THR A 298 24.13 -2.07 -8.46
N GLY A 299 23.47 -2.17 -9.61
CA GLY A 299 22.80 -3.42 -9.99
C GLY A 299 21.79 -3.96 -8.95
N GLU A 300 21.30 -3.09 -8.05
CA GLU A 300 20.39 -3.45 -6.98
C GLU A 300 18.94 -3.38 -7.49
N LEU A 301 18.38 -4.58 -7.63
CA LEU A 301 16.99 -5.01 -7.51
C LEU A 301 15.89 -4.17 -8.18
N MET A 302 15.07 -4.90 -8.94
CA MET A 302 13.89 -4.47 -9.68
C MET A 302 12.74 -4.08 -8.73
N ASN A 303 12.93 -2.99 -7.97
CA ASN A 303 12.08 -2.60 -6.84
C ASN A 303 10.92 -1.65 -7.20
N TRP A 304 10.81 -1.28 -8.47
CA TRP A 304 9.75 -0.40 -8.97
C TRP A 304 9.06 -1.07 -10.16
N MET A 305 7.74 -0.95 -10.26
CA MET A 305 6.95 -1.48 -11.38
C MET A 305 5.95 -0.41 -11.82
N PRO A 306 6.22 0.34 -12.91
CA PRO A 306 5.31 1.37 -13.37
C PRO A 306 3.96 0.80 -13.76
N GLN A 307 2.91 1.26 -13.09
CA GLN A 307 1.54 0.98 -13.52
C GLN A 307 1.29 1.66 -14.87
N GLY A 308 1.27 0.87 -15.94
CA GLY A 308 1.08 1.33 -17.32
C GLY A 308 2.19 0.91 -18.28
N LEU A 309 3.32 0.40 -17.78
CA LEU A 309 4.37 -0.20 -18.60
C LEU A 309 4.11 -1.70 -18.77
N SER A 310 4.10 -2.18 -20.02
CA SER A 310 3.75 -3.56 -20.32
C SER A 310 4.54 -4.13 -21.51
N LEU A 311 4.69 -5.46 -21.56
CA LEU A 311 5.15 -6.18 -22.73
C LEU A 311 3.97 -6.40 -23.67
N ASP A 312 3.98 -5.70 -24.80
CA ASP A 312 2.89 -5.70 -25.80
C ASP A 312 3.04 -6.84 -26.82
N ALA A 313 4.28 -7.18 -27.18
CA ALA A 313 4.58 -8.26 -28.10
C ALA A 313 5.90 -8.95 -27.76
N SER A 314 5.95 -10.26 -27.99
CA SER A 314 7.14 -11.09 -27.85
C SER A 314 7.23 -12.14 -28.95
N GLN A 315 8.37 -12.19 -29.62
CA GLN A 315 8.64 -13.16 -30.68
C GLN A 315 10.08 -13.66 -30.60
N MET A 316 10.26 -14.97 -30.71
CA MET A 316 11.54 -15.64 -30.80
C MET A 316 11.66 -16.28 -32.17
N ASP A 317 12.65 -15.86 -32.94
CA ASP A 317 12.99 -16.44 -34.23
C ASP A 317 14.38 -17.07 -34.13
N GLY A 318 14.65 -18.18 -34.80
CA GLY A 318 15.97 -18.77 -34.68
C GLY A 318 16.26 -19.94 -35.59
N SER A 319 17.51 -20.37 -35.52
CA SER A 319 18.03 -21.51 -36.27
C SER A 319 18.83 -22.43 -35.37
N LEU A 320 18.75 -23.72 -35.63
CA LEU A 320 19.43 -24.75 -34.88
C LEU A 320 20.24 -25.65 -35.82
N ASP A 321 21.54 -25.77 -35.56
CA ASP A 321 22.41 -26.71 -36.24
C ASP A 321 22.83 -27.83 -35.27
N ALA A 322 22.15 -28.96 -35.39
CA ALA A 322 22.36 -30.11 -34.52
C ALA A 322 23.75 -30.73 -34.73
N GLN A 323 24.28 -30.73 -35.96
CA GLN A 323 25.58 -31.31 -36.26
C GLN A 323 26.70 -30.47 -35.64
N ALA A 324 26.65 -29.16 -35.86
CA ALA A 324 27.58 -28.20 -35.26
C ALA A 324 27.37 -28.02 -33.74
N GLY A 325 26.23 -28.45 -33.21
CA GLY A 325 25.93 -28.38 -31.78
C GLY A 325 25.66 -26.96 -31.30
N VAL A 326 25.15 -26.09 -32.18
CA VAL A 326 24.95 -24.66 -31.90
C VAL A 326 23.56 -24.21 -32.30
N SER A 327 23.05 -23.22 -31.59
CA SER A 327 21.79 -22.54 -31.86
C SER A 327 21.98 -21.03 -31.89
N TYR A 328 21.14 -20.37 -32.66
CA TYR A 328 21.01 -18.92 -32.69
C TYR A 328 19.54 -18.55 -32.56
N LEU A 329 19.21 -17.70 -31.58
CA LEU A 329 17.86 -17.21 -31.31
C LEU A 329 17.87 -15.69 -31.27
N GLU A 330 17.01 -15.03 -32.03
CA GLU A 330 16.69 -13.61 -31.87
C GLU A 330 15.39 -13.47 -31.08
N TRP A 331 15.44 -12.79 -29.93
CA TRP A 331 14.26 -12.46 -29.13
C TRP A 331 13.88 -11.00 -29.33
N THR A 332 12.79 -10.77 -30.04
CA THR A 332 12.16 -9.47 -30.25
C THR A 332 11.12 -9.18 -29.19
N MET A 333 11.22 -8.03 -28.52
CA MET A 333 10.27 -7.56 -27.52
C MET A 333 9.78 -6.15 -27.86
N THR A 334 8.49 -5.91 -27.68
CA THR A 334 7.89 -4.57 -27.78
C THR A 334 7.27 -4.18 -26.45
N PHE A 335 7.76 -3.09 -25.88
CA PHE A 335 7.24 -2.49 -24.65
C PHE A 335 6.28 -1.36 -24.98
N ARG A 336 5.15 -1.30 -24.27
CA ARG A 336 4.17 -0.22 -24.36
C ARG A 336 4.10 0.51 -23.04
N ASN A 337 4.23 1.84 -23.11
CA ASN A 337 4.08 2.72 -21.97
C ASN A 337 2.78 3.53 -22.11
N LYS A 338 1.84 3.33 -21.19
CA LYS A 338 0.57 4.07 -21.10
C LYS A 338 0.62 5.25 -20.10
N THR A 339 1.77 5.53 -19.50
CA THR A 339 1.94 6.65 -18.58
C THR A 339 2.21 7.95 -19.34
N GLY A 340 1.97 9.08 -18.68
CA GLY A 340 2.28 10.42 -19.20
C GLY A 340 3.76 10.81 -19.09
N ALA A 341 4.61 9.93 -18.54
CA ALA A 341 6.04 10.15 -18.33
C ALA A 341 6.87 9.15 -19.14
N GLN A 342 8.17 9.44 -19.33
CA GLN A 342 9.12 8.45 -19.84
C GLN A 342 9.39 7.40 -18.78
N GLU A 343 9.30 6.13 -19.16
CA GLU A 343 9.56 5.00 -18.28
C GLU A 343 10.79 4.22 -18.75
N GLU A 344 11.23 3.26 -17.95
CA GLU A 344 12.31 2.33 -18.28
C GLU A 344 11.80 0.91 -18.12
N ALA A 345 12.00 0.07 -19.15
CA ALA A 345 11.74 -1.36 -19.07
C ALA A 345 13.03 -2.10 -18.73
N ARG A 346 13.01 -2.89 -17.66
CA ARG A 346 14.12 -3.71 -17.20
C ARG A 346 13.65 -5.16 -17.01
N ALA A 347 14.49 -6.11 -17.39
CA ALA A 347 14.26 -7.53 -17.15
C ALA A 347 15.57 -8.28 -16.87
N TYR A 348 15.51 -9.28 -15.99
CA TYR A 348 16.51 -10.35 -15.95
C TYR A 348 16.05 -11.50 -16.83
N VAL A 349 16.92 -11.99 -17.69
CA VAL A 349 16.64 -13.07 -18.62
C VAL A 349 17.60 -14.22 -18.36
N ALA A 350 17.05 -15.42 -18.18
CA ALA A 350 17.82 -16.66 -18.22
C ALA A 350 18.08 -17.02 -19.67
N LEU A 351 19.35 -17.24 -19.99
CA LEU A 351 19.82 -17.74 -21.26
C LEU A 351 19.78 -19.28 -21.28
N PRO A 352 19.82 -19.91 -22.48
CA PRO A 352 20.14 -21.32 -22.57
C PRO A 352 21.52 -21.59 -21.92
N PRO A 353 21.78 -22.79 -21.36
CA PRO A 353 23.06 -23.11 -20.74
C PRO A 353 24.25 -22.85 -21.68
N GLY A 354 25.24 -22.09 -21.22
CA GLY A 354 26.40 -21.68 -22.03
C GLY A 354 26.07 -20.63 -23.11
N GLY A 355 24.86 -20.08 -23.07
CA GLY A 355 24.39 -19.07 -24.02
C GLY A 355 24.99 -17.70 -23.76
N VAL A 356 25.25 -16.97 -24.83
CA VAL A 356 25.77 -15.59 -24.80
C VAL A 356 24.93 -14.69 -25.68
N VAL A 357 24.78 -13.43 -25.29
CA VAL A 357 24.16 -12.42 -26.13
C VAL A 357 25.16 -12.01 -27.20
N SER A 358 24.82 -12.29 -28.45
CA SER A 358 25.66 -12.09 -29.62
C SER A 358 25.16 -10.97 -30.54
N ARG A 359 23.92 -10.49 -30.35
CA ARG A 359 23.35 -9.38 -31.12
C ARG A 359 22.41 -8.49 -30.30
N LEU A 360 22.37 -7.20 -30.59
CA LEU A 360 21.44 -6.25 -29.98
C LEU A 360 21.02 -5.22 -31.02
N THR A 361 19.71 -5.05 -31.19
CA THR A 361 19.09 -4.14 -32.15
C THR A 361 17.99 -3.35 -31.45
N LEU A 362 17.93 -2.07 -31.74
CA LEU A 362 16.91 -1.14 -31.29
C LEU A 362 16.24 -0.50 -32.52
N TRP A 363 14.92 -0.35 -32.48
CA TRP A 363 14.20 0.41 -33.50
C TRP A 363 14.10 1.86 -33.08
N VAL A 364 14.59 2.77 -33.93
CA VAL A 364 14.46 4.22 -33.74
C VAL A 364 13.71 4.77 -34.95
N ASN A 365 12.56 5.40 -34.71
CA ASN A 365 11.67 5.92 -35.78
C ASN A 365 11.30 4.87 -36.84
N GLY A 366 11.20 3.60 -36.46
CA GLY A 366 10.88 2.49 -37.37
C GLY A 366 12.08 1.88 -38.10
N GLU A 367 13.26 2.47 -38.00
CA GLU A 367 14.49 1.93 -38.60
C GLU A 367 15.27 1.08 -37.59
N GLU A 368 15.80 -0.06 -38.07
CA GLU A 368 16.66 -0.94 -37.27
C GLU A 368 18.04 -0.30 -37.07
N ARG A 369 18.46 -0.17 -35.82
CA ARG A 369 19.80 0.28 -35.44
C ARG A 369 20.48 -0.78 -34.59
N GLU A 370 21.57 -1.32 -35.10
CA GLU A 370 22.40 -2.28 -34.36
C GLU A 370 23.20 -1.55 -33.28
N ALA A 371 23.13 -2.06 -32.05
CA ALA A 371 23.83 -1.49 -30.91
C ALA A 371 25.28 -1.98 -30.88
N ALA A 372 26.20 -1.15 -30.39
CA ALA A 372 27.61 -1.51 -30.28
C ALA A 372 27.87 -2.44 -29.08
N PHE A 373 28.62 -3.51 -29.31
CA PHE A 373 29.14 -4.41 -28.28
C PHE A 373 30.47 -3.88 -27.74
N ALA A 374 30.59 -3.69 -26.42
CA ALA A 374 31.87 -3.39 -25.78
C ALA A 374 32.00 -4.10 -24.43
N GLY A 375 33.23 -4.13 -23.87
CA GLY A 375 33.47 -4.70 -22.53
C GLY A 375 32.81 -3.87 -21.42
N ARG A 376 32.45 -4.52 -20.30
CA ARG A 376 31.64 -3.97 -19.18
C ARG A 376 32.04 -2.54 -18.74
N ALA A 377 33.34 -2.22 -18.70
CA ALA A 377 33.85 -0.89 -18.31
C ALA A 377 33.73 0.18 -19.43
N GLN A 378 33.88 -0.22 -20.70
CA GLN A 378 33.71 0.68 -21.85
C GLN A 378 32.23 0.96 -22.14
N VAL A 379 31.34 0.01 -21.85
CA VAL A 379 29.89 0.16 -22.04
C VAL A 379 29.30 1.13 -21.02
N GLN A 380 29.68 1.06 -19.73
CA GLN A 380 29.16 1.98 -18.72
C GLN A 380 29.60 3.43 -19.00
N ALA A 381 30.88 3.66 -19.32
CA ALA A 381 31.37 5.00 -19.66
C ALA A 381 30.78 5.55 -20.98
N ALA A 382 30.56 4.69 -21.97
CA ALA A 382 29.85 5.06 -23.20
C ALA A 382 28.37 5.38 -22.91
N TYR A 383 27.72 4.59 -22.05
CA TYR A 383 26.34 4.80 -21.60
C TYR A 383 26.18 6.16 -20.90
N ASP A 384 27.04 6.49 -19.94
CA ASP A 384 27.00 7.78 -19.21
C ASP A 384 27.18 8.99 -20.14
N SER A 385 27.98 8.84 -21.21
CA SER A 385 28.20 9.88 -22.20
C SER A 385 27.06 10.03 -23.23
N ILE A 386 26.37 8.93 -23.57
CA ILE A 386 25.24 8.89 -24.52
C ILE A 386 23.91 9.32 -23.86
N VAL A 387 23.67 8.91 -22.61
CA VAL A 387 22.43 9.22 -21.86
C VAL A 387 22.27 10.73 -21.62
N ARG A 388 23.38 11.48 -21.53
CA ARG A 388 23.37 12.96 -21.49
C ARG A 388 22.79 13.61 -22.76
N GLN A 389 22.67 12.89 -23.88
CA GLN A 389 22.17 13.40 -25.15
C GLN A 389 20.76 12.93 -25.56
N ARG A 390 20.03 12.19 -24.70
CA ARG A 390 18.64 11.75 -24.97
C ARG A 390 18.44 11.12 -26.37
N ARG A 391 19.33 10.20 -26.77
CA ARG A 391 19.26 9.48 -28.04
C ARG A 391 19.54 7.97 -27.83
N ASP A 392 18.58 7.30 -27.19
CA ASP A 392 18.22 5.87 -27.26
C ASP A 392 19.28 4.77 -26.92
N PRO A 393 19.41 4.34 -25.65
CA PRO A 393 20.38 3.39 -25.11
C PRO A 393 19.75 2.08 -24.57
N VAL A 394 19.50 1.08 -25.43
CA VAL A 394 19.27 -0.29 -24.92
C VAL A 394 20.58 -0.85 -24.42
N LEU A 395 20.58 -1.43 -23.22
CA LEU A 395 21.75 -2.01 -22.59
C LEU A 395 21.48 -3.46 -22.19
N VAL A 396 22.45 -4.33 -22.46
CA VAL A 396 22.44 -5.72 -22.01
C VAL A 396 23.73 -6.01 -21.26
N THR A 397 23.63 -6.41 -19.99
CA THR A 397 24.78 -6.73 -19.14
C THR A 397 24.70 -8.16 -18.62
N SER A 398 25.84 -8.80 -18.38
CA SER A 398 25.87 -10.11 -17.72
C SER A 398 25.51 -9.97 -16.23
N ALA A 399 24.62 -10.85 -15.76
CA ALA A 399 24.10 -10.88 -14.40
C ALA A 399 24.34 -12.24 -13.72
N GLY A 400 25.52 -12.82 -13.96
CA GLY A 400 25.91 -14.16 -13.47
C GLY A 400 25.85 -15.25 -14.55
N PRO A 401 26.01 -16.53 -14.17
CA PRO A 401 25.98 -17.65 -15.11
C PRO A 401 24.63 -17.75 -15.83
N ASP A 402 24.68 -17.89 -17.16
CA ASP A 402 23.51 -18.04 -18.04
C ASP A 402 22.42 -16.99 -17.78
N ARG A 403 22.81 -15.78 -17.38
CA ARG A 403 21.86 -14.71 -17.03
C ARG A 403 22.35 -13.36 -17.52
N ILE A 404 21.40 -12.58 -18.02
CA ILE A 404 21.61 -11.19 -18.40
C ILE A 404 20.59 -10.28 -17.73
N GLN A 405 20.94 -9.01 -17.64
CA GLN A 405 20.03 -7.91 -17.39
C GLN A 405 19.85 -7.13 -18.68
N VAL A 406 18.59 -6.89 -19.06
CA VAL A 406 18.20 -6.05 -20.19
C VAL A 406 17.60 -4.77 -19.63
N GLN A 407 18.07 -3.61 -20.10
CA GLN A 407 17.60 -2.28 -19.71
C GLN A 407 17.26 -1.47 -20.96
N CYS A 408 16.08 -0.86 -20.95
CA CYS A 408 15.52 -0.12 -22.08
C CYS A 408 14.96 1.22 -21.57
N PHE A 409 15.72 2.30 -21.74
CA PHE A 409 15.31 3.64 -21.29
C PHE A 409 15.69 4.70 -22.33
N PRO A 410 14.80 5.59 -22.82
CA PRO A 410 13.43 5.76 -22.37
C PRO A 410 12.42 5.02 -23.25
N VAL A 411 11.43 4.37 -22.63
CA VAL A 411 10.18 4.04 -23.29
C VAL A 411 9.30 5.31 -23.31
N PRO A 412 8.98 5.87 -24.48
CA PRO A 412 8.33 7.19 -24.57
C PRO A 412 6.92 7.21 -23.94
N PRO A 413 6.47 8.35 -23.38
CA PRO A 413 5.13 8.48 -22.81
C PRO A 413 4.07 8.19 -23.87
N ASN A 414 3.04 7.44 -23.51
CA ASN A 414 1.99 6.99 -24.43
C ASN A 414 2.51 6.31 -25.73
N GLY A 415 3.73 5.76 -25.69
CA GLY A 415 4.42 5.24 -26.86
C GLY A 415 4.90 3.80 -26.66
N THR A 416 5.71 3.35 -27.62
CA THR A 416 6.26 2.00 -27.63
C THR A 416 7.76 2.01 -27.93
N MET A 417 8.47 1.02 -27.40
CA MET A 417 9.88 0.77 -27.69
C MET A 417 10.05 -0.69 -28.12
N LYS A 418 10.72 -0.92 -29.24
CA LYS A 418 10.97 -2.26 -29.78
C LYS A 418 12.46 -2.58 -29.75
N ILE A 419 12.80 -3.73 -29.22
CA ILE A 419 14.18 -4.24 -29.14
C ILE A 419 14.25 -5.65 -29.70
N ARG A 420 15.45 -6.07 -30.08
CA ARG A 420 15.77 -7.45 -30.43
C ARG A 420 17.16 -7.77 -29.95
N PHE A 421 17.33 -8.88 -29.25
CA PHE A 421 18.66 -9.37 -28.90
C PHE A 421 18.86 -10.81 -29.37
N GLY A 422 20.02 -11.07 -29.95
CA GLY A 422 20.44 -12.37 -30.43
C GLY A 422 21.18 -13.13 -29.34
N ILE A 423 20.89 -14.42 -29.22
CA ILE A 423 21.47 -15.35 -28.27
C ILE A 423 22.09 -16.48 -29.08
N THR A 424 23.40 -16.67 -28.93
CA THR A 424 24.08 -17.86 -29.45
C THR A 424 24.30 -18.82 -28.29
N ALA A 425 23.87 -20.07 -28.42
CA ALA A 425 24.03 -21.06 -27.36
C ALA A 425 24.42 -22.44 -27.89
N PRO A 426 25.26 -23.19 -27.16
CA PRO A 426 25.53 -24.58 -27.46
C PRO A 426 24.30 -25.45 -27.19
N LEU A 427 24.17 -26.55 -27.91
CA LEU A 427 23.18 -27.57 -27.61
C LEU A 427 23.69 -28.46 -26.47
N THR A 428 22.84 -28.68 -25.47
CA THR A 428 23.13 -29.62 -24.40
C THR A 428 22.98 -31.04 -24.95
N ARG A 429 24.05 -31.85 -24.90
CA ARG A 429 23.98 -33.24 -25.34
C ARG A 429 23.15 -34.05 -24.36
N ALA A 430 22.14 -34.77 -24.85
CA ALA A 430 21.44 -35.78 -24.06
C ALA A 430 21.87 -37.20 -24.43
N GLU A 431 22.02 -37.48 -25.73
CA GLU A 431 22.41 -38.77 -26.30
C GLU A 431 23.32 -38.53 -27.52
N GLU A 432 24.03 -39.56 -28.03
CA GLU A 432 24.92 -39.39 -29.19
C GLU A 432 24.20 -38.76 -30.41
N LYS A 433 22.92 -39.09 -30.59
CA LYS A 433 22.08 -38.70 -31.73
C LYS A 433 21.15 -37.51 -31.46
N ALA A 434 21.26 -36.81 -30.33
CA ALA A 434 20.35 -35.69 -30.05
C ALA A 434 20.97 -34.56 -29.21
N GLY A 435 20.62 -33.32 -29.58
CA GLY A 435 20.95 -32.12 -28.82
C GLY A 435 19.69 -31.38 -28.35
N TRP A 436 19.75 -30.79 -27.16
CA TRP A 436 18.67 -30.00 -26.57
C TRP A 436 19.02 -28.51 -26.50
N LEU A 437 18.05 -27.69 -26.88
CA LEU A 437 18.04 -26.26 -26.66
C LEU A 437 16.95 -25.91 -25.65
N ARG A 438 17.33 -25.35 -24.51
CA ARG A 438 16.38 -24.75 -23.57
C ARG A 438 16.05 -23.34 -24.06
N LEU A 439 14.77 -22.97 -24.17
CA LEU A 439 14.40 -21.61 -24.57
C LEU A 439 14.74 -20.59 -23.46
N PRO A 440 15.13 -19.36 -23.83
CA PRO A 440 15.37 -18.29 -22.87
C PRO A 440 14.05 -17.86 -22.22
N ARG A 441 14.12 -17.32 -20.98
CA ARG A 441 12.93 -16.85 -20.26
C ARG A 441 13.20 -15.62 -19.41
N ILE A 442 12.16 -14.84 -19.17
CA ILE A 442 12.19 -13.75 -18.19
C ILE A 442 12.19 -14.36 -16.79
N LEU A 443 13.13 -13.95 -15.94
CA LEU A 443 13.21 -14.32 -14.53
C LEU A 443 12.56 -13.28 -13.63
N GLU A 444 12.82 -12.00 -13.92
CA GLU A 444 12.32 -10.85 -13.18
C GLU A 444 12.09 -9.69 -14.14
N ARG A 445 11.15 -8.80 -13.82
CA ARG A 445 10.76 -7.65 -14.67
C ARG A 445 10.12 -6.53 -13.86
N ASN A 446 10.21 -5.30 -14.37
CA ASN A 446 9.46 -4.14 -13.85
C ASN A 446 8.26 -3.73 -14.71
N PHE A 447 7.89 -4.48 -15.74
CA PHE A 447 6.76 -4.19 -16.63
C PHE A 447 5.73 -5.30 -16.56
N THR A 448 4.45 -5.00 -16.79
CA THR A 448 3.38 -6.01 -16.77
C THR A 448 3.42 -6.92 -18.00
N VAL A 449 3.20 -8.21 -17.81
CA VAL A 449 2.91 -9.16 -18.89
C VAL A 449 1.50 -9.67 -18.66
N ALA A 450 0.63 -9.58 -19.67
CA ALA A 450 -0.75 -10.05 -19.53
C ALA A 450 -0.75 -11.58 -19.27
N PRO A 451 -1.65 -12.11 -18.42
CA PRO A 451 -1.69 -13.55 -18.11
C PRO A 451 -1.89 -14.44 -19.35
N ASP A 452 -2.59 -13.92 -20.35
CA ASP A 452 -2.87 -14.52 -21.66
C ASP A 452 -1.84 -14.13 -22.73
N ALA A 453 -0.79 -13.39 -22.38
CA ALA A 453 0.27 -13.03 -23.31
C ALA A 453 0.94 -14.28 -23.87
N LYS A 454 1.21 -14.23 -25.17
CA LYS A 454 1.82 -15.33 -25.91
C LYS A 454 3.16 -14.92 -26.49
N HIS A 455 4.09 -15.85 -26.48
CA HIS A 455 5.39 -15.72 -27.11
C HIS A 455 5.36 -16.51 -28.42
N LYS A 456 5.44 -15.81 -29.55
CA LYS A 456 5.56 -16.46 -30.86
C LYS A 456 6.94 -17.10 -30.94
N VAL A 457 7.01 -18.35 -31.38
CA VAL A 457 8.28 -19.07 -31.57
C VAL A 457 8.33 -19.62 -32.98
N TRP A 458 9.42 -19.34 -33.68
CA TRP A 458 9.75 -19.91 -34.98
C TRP A 458 11.21 -20.33 -34.98
N ILE A 459 11.45 -21.64 -35.04
CA ILE A 459 12.81 -22.17 -35.12
C ILE A 459 12.95 -23.07 -36.34
N GLU A 460 14.05 -22.93 -37.05
CA GLU A 460 14.36 -23.72 -38.24
C GLU A 460 15.63 -24.57 -38.05
N ALA A 461 15.67 -25.74 -38.69
CA ALA A 461 16.83 -26.61 -38.68
C ALA A 461 16.92 -27.46 -39.96
N LYS A 462 18.11 -27.98 -40.23
CA LYS A 462 18.35 -28.95 -41.32
C LYS A 462 17.90 -30.38 -40.97
N HIS A 463 17.64 -30.65 -39.69
CA HIS A 463 17.25 -31.96 -39.16
C HIS A 463 15.92 -31.85 -38.40
N ALA A 464 15.28 -32.98 -38.15
CA ALA A 464 13.99 -33.01 -37.46
C ALA A 464 14.07 -32.36 -36.08
N LEU A 465 13.02 -31.60 -35.75
CA LEU A 465 12.86 -30.89 -34.50
C LEU A 465 11.65 -31.45 -33.75
N THR A 466 11.81 -31.67 -32.44
CA THR A 466 10.73 -32.01 -31.53
C THR A 466 10.76 -31.07 -30.33
N SER A 467 9.62 -30.89 -29.66
CA SER A 467 9.51 -29.99 -28.49
C SER A 467 8.85 -30.68 -27.32
N THR A 468 9.23 -30.28 -26.11
CA THR A 468 8.51 -30.65 -24.89
C THR A 468 7.20 -29.87 -24.71
N ALA A 469 7.02 -28.75 -25.41
CA ALA A 469 5.81 -27.95 -25.35
C ALA A 469 4.81 -28.39 -26.43
N ALA A 470 3.58 -28.72 -26.02
CA ALA A 470 2.55 -29.22 -26.93
C ALA A 470 2.06 -28.14 -27.92
N GLU A 471 2.27 -26.86 -27.59
CA GLU A 471 1.88 -25.72 -28.40
C GLU A 471 2.82 -25.49 -29.59
N LEU A 472 4.04 -26.06 -29.56
CA LEU A 472 5.02 -25.97 -30.63
C LEU A 472 4.91 -27.17 -31.57
N LYS A 473 4.51 -26.93 -32.81
CA LYS A 473 4.27 -27.97 -33.81
C LYS A 473 5.43 -28.08 -34.78
N ALA A 474 5.86 -29.32 -35.03
CA ALA A 474 6.86 -29.61 -36.04
C ALA A 474 6.24 -29.55 -37.45
N GLU A 475 6.93 -28.89 -38.35
CA GLU A 475 6.54 -28.69 -39.75
C GLU A 475 7.74 -28.97 -40.66
N LYS A 476 7.47 -29.37 -41.90
CA LYS A 476 8.50 -29.53 -42.93
C LYS A 476 8.20 -28.59 -44.11
N PRO A 477 8.55 -27.28 -44.01
CA PRO A 477 8.21 -26.28 -45.02
C PRO A 477 8.90 -26.51 -46.37
N LYS A 478 10.09 -27.12 -46.40
CA LYS A 478 10.82 -27.47 -47.63
C LYS A 478 11.46 -28.86 -47.48
N PRO A 479 11.85 -29.55 -48.58
CA PRO A 479 12.47 -30.86 -48.51
C PRO A 479 13.67 -30.96 -47.56
N ASP A 480 14.47 -29.90 -47.49
CA ASP A 480 15.71 -29.83 -46.70
C ASP A 480 15.62 -28.90 -45.48
N LEU A 481 14.40 -28.49 -45.10
CA LEU A 481 14.17 -27.56 -43.99
C LEU A 481 13.05 -28.07 -43.09
N PHE A 482 13.38 -28.25 -41.82
CA PHE A 482 12.44 -28.53 -40.76
C PHE A 482 12.21 -27.24 -39.96
N ALA A 483 10.97 -27.04 -39.50
CA ALA A 483 10.61 -25.90 -38.68
C ALA A 483 9.80 -26.36 -37.46
N LEU A 484 9.88 -25.59 -36.40
CA LEU A 484 9.07 -25.72 -35.21
C LEU A 484 8.40 -24.38 -34.94
N ARG A 485 7.07 -24.35 -34.94
CA ARG A 485 6.29 -23.10 -34.85
C ARG A 485 5.14 -23.20 -33.86
N GLY A 486 4.84 -22.08 -33.21
CA GLY A 486 3.67 -21.96 -32.34
C GLY A 486 3.67 -20.70 -31.48
N GLU A 487 2.68 -20.63 -30.60
CA GLU A 487 2.54 -19.56 -29.63
C GLU A 487 2.55 -20.15 -28.22
N LEU A 488 3.61 -19.88 -27.45
CA LEU A 488 3.73 -20.33 -26.07
C LEU A 488 3.02 -19.37 -25.12
N PRO A 489 2.07 -19.81 -24.28
CA PRO A 489 1.57 -18.99 -23.19
C PRO A 489 2.70 -18.55 -22.26
N HIS A 490 2.65 -17.32 -21.75
CA HIS A 490 3.67 -16.79 -20.84
C HIS A 490 3.94 -17.70 -19.65
N LEU A 491 2.88 -18.28 -19.07
CA LEU A 491 2.96 -19.21 -17.94
C LEU A 491 3.71 -20.51 -18.27
N VAL A 492 3.63 -21.00 -19.51
CA VAL A 492 4.35 -22.20 -19.95
C VAL A 492 5.84 -21.89 -20.07
N LEU A 493 6.18 -20.76 -20.70
CA LEU A 493 7.57 -20.31 -20.83
C LEU A 493 8.22 -20.02 -19.46
N SER A 494 7.46 -19.46 -18.50
CA SER A 494 7.98 -19.16 -17.16
C SER A 494 8.11 -20.40 -16.27
N LYS A 495 7.17 -21.36 -16.33
CA LYS A 495 7.13 -22.51 -15.39
C LYS A 495 7.76 -23.81 -15.91
N GLN A 496 7.56 -24.17 -17.18
CA GLN A 496 7.79 -25.55 -17.65
C GLN A 496 9.11 -25.76 -18.40
N PHE A 497 9.88 -24.70 -18.63
CA PHE A 497 11.17 -24.76 -19.33
C PHE A 497 11.09 -25.47 -20.69
N PRO A 498 10.29 -24.91 -21.64
CA PRO A 498 10.14 -25.50 -22.95
C PRO A 498 11.51 -25.70 -23.60
N SER A 499 11.74 -26.92 -24.05
CA SER A 499 13.01 -27.35 -24.62
C SER A 499 12.75 -27.97 -25.99
N ILE A 500 13.70 -27.79 -26.89
CA ILE A 500 13.64 -28.23 -28.26
C ILE A 500 14.76 -29.23 -28.47
N GLN A 501 14.40 -30.41 -28.93
CA GLN A 501 15.35 -31.43 -29.31
C GLN A 501 15.55 -31.38 -30.82
N ALA A 502 16.79 -31.52 -31.23
CA ALA A 502 17.15 -31.67 -32.62
C ALA A 502 17.92 -32.98 -32.81
N GLU A 503 17.52 -33.72 -33.83
CA GLU A 503 18.18 -34.97 -34.22
C GLU A 503 19.55 -34.70 -34.84
N ARG A 504 20.52 -35.54 -34.49
CA ARG A 504 21.88 -35.54 -35.04
C ARG A 504 22.09 -36.86 -35.77
N ASN A 505 22.73 -36.80 -36.94
CA ASN A 505 23.25 -37.99 -37.58
C ASN A 505 24.39 -38.56 -36.72
N ALA A 506 24.45 -39.88 -36.59
CA ALA A 506 25.53 -40.58 -35.88
C ALA A 506 26.86 -40.49 -36.61
#